data_AF-A0A7J8Z8S8-F1
#
_entry.id   AF-A0A7J8Z8S8-F1
#
_cell.length_a   1.000
_cell.length_b   1.000
_cell.length_c   1.000
_cell.angle_alpha   90.00
_cell.angle_beta   90.00
_cell.angle_gamma   90.00
#
_symmetry.space_group_name_H-M   'P 1'
#
loop_
_entity.id
_entity.type
_entity.pdbx_description
1 polymer ?
#
loop_
_entity_poly.entity_id
_entity_poly.type
_entity_poly.pdbx_seq_one_letter_code
_entity_poly.pdbx_strand_id
1 'polypeptide(L)'
;MYTASLYAAGLTATMFSLRFHEGQHPFSLSNITSVMNVAGKLKSRHEFPPEKFVETMKLMEHRYGAKDFVTSKDCSLLSPGTYYLTEVDSMYRRFYAKKDGDFAACDNGSVANG
;
A
#
# COMPACT_ATOMS: atom_id res chain seq x y z
N MET A 1 -23.54 17.37 0.74
CA MET A 1 -22.53 17.91 -0.20
C MET A 1 -21.28 18.11 0.63
N TYR A 2 -20.17 17.50 0.26
CA TYR A 2 -18.93 17.47 1.03
C TYR A 2 -17.82 18.15 0.23
N THR A 3 -17.09 19.06 0.87
CA THR A 3 -15.96 19.74 0.25
C THR A 3 -14.68 18.96 0.48
N ALA A 4 -13.83 18.90 -0.54
CA ALA A 4 -12.51 18.30 -0.47
C ALA A 4 -11.48 19.28 -1.02
N SER A 5 -10.30 19.30 -0.41
CA SER A 5 -9.19 20.17 -0.78
C SER A 5 -7.95 19.34 -1.05
N LEU A 6 -7.35 19.54 -2.21
CA LEU A 6 -6.02 19.01 -2.54
C LEU A 6 -5.01 20.14 -2.43
N TYR A 7 -3.91 19.86 -1.75
CA TYR A 7 -2.80 20.79 -1.57
C TYR A 7 -1.49 20.11 -1.96
N ALA A 8 -0.69 20.78 -2.78
CA ALA A 8 0.66 20.38 -3.12
C ALA A 8 1.61 21.59 -2.96
N ALA A 9 2.77 21.35 -2.33
CA ALA A 9 3.81 22.37 -2.21
C ALA A 9 4.28 22.85 -3.60
N GLY A 10 4.63 24.13 -3.73
CA GLY A 10 4.84 24.83 -5.00
C GLY A 10 3.90 26.02 -5.10
N LEU A 11 2.68 25.79 -5.62
CA LEU A 11 1.46 26.57 -5.30
C LEU A 11 0.19 25.93 -5.89
N THR A 12 0.11 24.61 -5.96
CA THR A 12 -1.05 23.95 -6.59
C THR A 12 -2.08 23.56 -5.54
N ALA A 13 -3.26 24.15 -5.63
CA ALA A 13 -4.40 23.80 -4.80
C ALA A 13 -5.67 23.69 -5.63
N THR A 14 -6.54 22.76 -5.27
CA THR A 14 -7.85 22.59 -5.91
C THR A 14 -8.88 22.23 -4.85
N MET A 15 -9.98 22.98 -4.84
CA MET A 15 -11.15 22.68 -4.02
C MET A 15 -12.26 22.18 -4.93
N PHE A 16 -12.89 21.08 -4.55
CA PHE A 16 -14.03 20.51 -5.25
C PHE A 16 -15.05 19.97 -4.27
N SER A 17 -16.23 19.64 -4.78
CA SER A 17 -17.33 19.13 -3.97
C SER A 17 -17.78 17.77 -4.47
N LEU A 18 -18.12 16.88 -3.53
CA LEU A 18 -18.68 15.57 -3.76
C LEU A 18 -20.10 15.50 -3.19
N ARG A 19 -20.99 14.85 -3.93
CA ARG A 19 -22.32 14.45 -3.44
C ARG A 19 -22.36 12.93 -3.41
N PHE A 20 -22.43 12.37 -2.21
CA PHE A 20 -22.58 10.93 -2.05
C PHE A 20 -24.06 10.54 -2.23
N HIS A 21 -24.25 9.43 -2.92
CA HIS A 21 -25.52 8.76 -3.11
C HIS A 21 -25.31 7.30 -2.74
N GLU A 22 -26.32 6.67 -2.16
CA GLU A 22 -26.25 5.23 -1.92
C GLU A 22 -26.29 4.51 -3.29
N GLY A 23 -25.29 3.66 -3.53
CA GLY A 23 -25.19 2.83 -4.72
C GLY A 23 -25.73 1.43 -4.48
N GLN A 24 -25.67 0.60 -5.52
CA GLN A 24 -25.96 -0.84 -5.42
C GLN A 24 -24.65 -1.63 -5.40
N HIS A 25 -24.66 -2.81 -4.78
CA HIS A 25 -23.49 -3.69 -4.75
C HIS A 25 -22.99 -3.98 -6.19
N PRO A 26 -21.66 -3.93 -6.44
CA PRO A 26 -20.55 -3.78 -5.48
C PRO A 26 -20.19 -2.32 -5.11
N PHE A 27 -20.84 -1.33 -5.69
CA PHE A 27 -20.52 0.09 -5.56
C PHE A 27 -21.41 0.83 -4.54
N SER A 28 -21.74 0.18 -3.41
CA SER A 28 -22.44 0.81 -2.29
C SER A 28 -21.47 1.39 -1.27
N LEU A 29 -21.91 2.38 -0.49
CA LEU A 29 -21.05 3.00 0.54
C LEU A 29 -20.68 1.97 1.61
N SER A 30 -21.64 1.12 1.98
CA SER A 30 -21.44 0.02 2.92
C SER A 30 -20.39 -1.00 2.47
N ASN A 31 -20.41 -1.40 1.18
CA ASN A 31 -19.44 -2.35 0.64
C ASN A 31 -18.04 -1.75 0.57
N ILE A 32 -17.93 -0.47 0.19
CA ILE A 32 -16.64 0.25 0.20
C ILE A 32 -16.03 0.24 1.60
N THR A 33 -16.80 0.57 2.64
CA THR A 33 -16.32 0.51 4.04
C THR A 33 -15.89 -0.90 4.45
N SER A 34 -16.68 -1.90 4.10
CA SER A 34 -16.39 -3.32 4.41
C SER A 34 -15.10 -3.81 3.76
N VAL A 35 -14.99 -3.65 2.43
CA VAL A 35 -13.84 -4.11 1.63
C VAL A 35 -12.54 -3.36 2.00
N MET A 36 -12.63 -2.06 2.34
CA MET A 36 -11.44 -1.32 2.78
C MET A 36 -10.83 -1.91 4.06
N ASN A 37 -11.66 -2.45 4.97
CA ASN A 37 -11.29 -3.07 6.24
C ASN A 37 -10.20 -2.27 6.99
N VAL A 38 -10.43 -0.97 7.16
CA VAL A 38 -9.44 -0.04 7.74
C VAL A 38 -9.06 -0.47 9.15
N ALA A 39 -10.04 -0.81 9.99
CA ALA A 39 -9.79 -1.23 11.37
C ALA A 39 -8.94 -2.51 11.45
N GLY A 40 -9.20 -3.50 10.58
CA GLY A 40 -8.40 -4.73 10.52
C GLY A 40 -6.95 -4.45 10.14
N LYS A 41 -6.72 -3.62 9.10
CA LYS A 41 -5.37 -3.24 8.66
C LYS A 41 -4.60 -2.44 9.71
N LEU A 42 -5.27 -1.58 10.48
CA LEU A 42 -4.62 -0.82 11.55
C LEU A 42 -4.18 -1.71 12.72
N LYS A 43 -4.97 -2.76 13.03
CA LYS A 43 -4.67 -3.74 14.10
C LYS A 43 -3.54 -4.70 13.72
N SER A 44 -3.34 -4.99 12.44
CA SER A 44 -2.29 -5.90 11.96
C SER A 44 -0.92 -5.23 11.74
N ARG A 45 -0.72 -4.01 12.24
CA ARG A 45 0.56 -3.30 12.09
C ARG A 45 1.61 -3.84 13.05
N HIS A 46 2.87 -3.68 12.64
CA HIS A 46 4.03 -4.04 13.44
C HIS A 46 4.76 -2.78 13.87
N GLU A 47 4.88 -2.58 15.17
CA GLU A 47 5.62 -1.48 15.76
C GLU A 47 7.12 -1.80 15.80
N PHE A 48 7.95 -0.77 15.60
CA PHE A 48 9.40 -0.86 15.65
C PHE A 48 9.93 0.17 16.65
N PRO A 49 10.94 -0.18 17.47
CA PRO A 49 11.65 0.81 18.28
C PRO A 49 12.25 1.93 17.42
N PRO A 50 12.35 3.16 17.94
CA PRO A 50 12.89 4.30 17.20
C PRO A 50 14.27 4.04 16.59
N GLU A 51 15.15 3.33 17.28
CA GLU A 51 16.51 3.03 16.83
C GLU A 51 16.49 2.17 15.57
N LYS A 52 15.67 1.11 15.57
CA LYS A 52 15.50 0.22 14.42
C LYS A 52 14.84 0.93 13.24
N PHE A 53 13.93 1.86 13.52
CA PHE A 53 13.35 2.74 12.49
C PHE A 53 14.43 3.63 11.85
N VAL A 54 15.29 4.28 12.65
CA VAL A 54 16.38 5.13 12.17
C VAL A 54 17.39 4.33 11.33
N GLU A 55 17.78 3.13 11.77
CA GLU A 55 18.62 2.23 10.98
C GLU A 55 18.00 1.89 9.64
N THR A 56 16.69 1.60 9.62
CA THR A 56 15.95 1.34 8.39
C THR A 56 15.94 2.56 7.48
N MET A 57 15.76 3.77 8.01
CA MET A 57 15.80 5.01 7.21
C MET A 57 17.17 5.24 6.57
N LYS A 58 18.28 5.04 7.32
CA LYS A 58 19.64 5.12 6.76
C LYS A 58 19.87 4.10 5.66
N LEU A 59 19.37 2.87 5.82
CA LEU A 59 19.41 1.86 4.77
C LEU A 59 18.65 2.34 3.52
N MET A 60 17.45 2.88 3.67
CA MET A 60 16.64 3.37 2.54
C MET A 60 17.29 4.56 1.82
N GLU A 61 17.97 5.45 2.55
CA GLU A 61 18.77 6.53 1.97
C GLU A 61 19.86 5.99 1.04
N HIS A 62 20.61 4.97 1.47
CA HIS A 62 21.60 4.32 0.62
C HIS A 62 20.99 3.59 -0.59
N ARG A 63 19.75 3.09 -0.48
CA ARG A 63 19.07 2.42 -1.60
C ARG A 63 18.47 3.41 -2.61
N TYR A 64 18.23 4.65 -2.20
CA TYR A 64 17.64 5.66 -3.07
C TYR A 64 18.59 6.04 -4.21
N GLY A 65 18.20 5.72 -5.44
CA GLY A 65 19.04 5.95 -6.63
C GLY A 65 20.20 4.96 -6.80
N ALA A 66 20.30 3.94 -5.95
CA ALA A 66 21.30 2.88 -6.09
C ALA A 66 20.86 1.78 -7.08
N LYS A 67 21.84 0.98 -7.49
CA LYS A 67 21.69 -0.19 -8.36
C LYS A 67 22.57 -1.34 -7.86
N ASP A 68 22.51 -2.50 -8.52
CA ASP A 68 23.34 -3.66 -8.20
C ASP A 68 23.16 -4.17 -6.76
N PHE A 69 21.92 -4.33 -6.32
CA PHE A 69 21.64 -4.86 -4.99
C PHE A 69 20.44 -5.80 -4.90
N VAL A 70 20.54 -6.74 -3.96
CA VAL A 70 19.46 -7.62 -3.52
C VAL A 70 18.97 -7.15 -2.14
N THR A 71 17.66 -7.19 -1.92
CA THR A 71 17.03 -6.81 -0.64
C THR A 71 17.10 -7.96 0.38
N SER A 72 16.89 -7.63 1.65
CA SER A 72 16.62 -8.65 2.67
C SER A 72 15.32 -9.37 2.32
N LYS A 73 15.37 -10.69 2.13
CA LYS A 73 14.20 -11.52 1.80
C LYS A 73 13.28 -11.78 2.99
N ASP A 74 13.51 -11.15 4.14
CA ASP A 74 12.60 -11.25 5.28
C ASP A 74 11.26 -10.59 4.95
N CYS A 75 10.27 -11.44 4.69
CA CYS A 75 8.89 -11.05 4.39
C CYS A 75 7.94 -11.46 5.54
N SER A 76 8.46 -11.83 6.71
CA SER A 76 7.68 -12.39 7.82
C SER A 76 6.53 -11.46 8.22
N LEU A 77 6.79 -10.16 8.28
CA LEU A 77 5.86 -9.11 8.69
C LEU A 77 4.87 -8.65 7.59
N LEU A 78 5.08 -9.06 6.34
CA LEU A 78 4.16 -8.70 5.26
C LEU A 78 2.92 -9.58 5.32
N SER A 79 1.73 -9.03 5.01
CA SER A 79 0.54 -9.86 4.85
C SER A 79 0.68 -10.77 3.63
N PRO A 80 0.01 -11.95 3.62
CA PRO A 80 -0.16 -12.75 2.41
C PRO A 80 -0.55 -11.91 1.19
N GLY A 81 0.04 -12.23 0.03
CA GLY A 81 -0.25 -11.56 -1.23
C GLY A 81 0.38 -10.18 -1.41
N THR A 82 1.16 -9.69 -0.46
CA THR A 82 1.91 -8.42 -0.58
C THR A 82 3.02 -8.56 -1.60
N TYR A 83 3.12 -7.60 -2.53
CA TYR A 83 4.27 -7.48 -3.43
C TYR A 83 5.42 -6.76 -2.73
N TYR A 84 6.65 -7.24 -2.95
CA TYR A 84 7.86 -6.65 -2.37
C TYR A 84 9.02 -6.66 -3.36
N LEU A 85 9.93 -5.69 -3.22
CA LEU A 85 11.12 -5.57 -4.07
C LEU A 85 12.14 -6.65 -3.68
N THR A 86 12.62 -7.41 -4.66
CA THR A 86 13.67 -8.43 -4.45
C THR A 86 15.06 -7.89 -4.77
N GLU A 87 15.19 -7.14 -5.87
CA GLU A 87 16.48 -6.62 -6.32
C GLU A 87 16.34 -5.46 -7.31
N VAL A 88 17.44 -4.73 -7.44
CA VAL A 88 17.68 -3.73 -8.49
C VAL A 88 19.00 -4.06 -9.16
N ASP A 89 18.98 -4.31 -10.46
CA ASP A 89 20.19 -4.70 -11.20
C ASP A 89 21.03 -3.52 -11.72
N SER A 90 22.10 -3.81 -12.44
CA SER A 90 23.07 -2.84 -12.98
C SER A 90 22.49 -1.81 -13.96
N MET A 91 21.30 -2.09 -14.49
CA MET A 91 20.55 -1.25 -15.40
C MET A 91 19.37 -0.55 -14.71
N TYR A 92 19.33 -0.57 -13.38
CA TYR A 92 18.24 -0.02 -12.55
C TYR A 92 16.90 -0.72 -12.73
N ARG A 93 16.85 -1.91 -13.33
CA ARG A 93 15.60 -2.68 -13.46
C ARG A 93 15.23 -3.23 -12.10
N ARG A 94 13.95 -3.10 -11.72
CA ARG A 94 13.42 -3.49 -10.41
C ARG A 94 12.65 -4.79 -10.52
N PHE A 95 12.98 -5.76 -9.70
CA PHE A 95 12.34 -7.06 -9.69
C PHE A 95 11.51 -7.21 -8.42
N TYR A 96 10.34 -7.83 -8.54
CA TYR A 96 9.39 -7.97 -7.45
C TYR A 96 8.92 -9.42 -7.33
N ALA A 97 8.63 -9.83 -6.10
CA ALA A 97 7.96 -11.08 -5.80
C ALA A 97 6.69 -10.79 -4.99
N LYS A 98 5.81 -11.79 -4.90
CA LYS A 98 4.59 -11.75 -4.10
C LYS A 98 4.76 -12.73 -2.95
N LYS A 99 4.48 -12.30 -1.71
CA LYS A 99 4.49 -13.22 -0.56
C LYS A 99 3.38 -14.25 -0.73
N ASP A 100 3.75 -15.52 -0.67
CA ASP A 100 2.79 -16.62 -0.68
C ASP A 100 1.87 -16.52 0.53
N GLY A 101 0.60 -16.84 0.32
CA GLY A 101 -0.28 -17.23 1.40
C GLY A 101 -1.60 -17.72 0.85
N ASP A 102 -2.29 -18.52 1.67
CA ASP A 102 -3.64 -18.97 1.38
C ASP A 102 -4.47 -17.76 1.01
N PHE A 103 -5.06 -17.81 -0.18
CA PHE A 103 -6.00 -16.81 -0.65
C PHE A 103 -7.21 -16.87 0.29
N ALA A 104 -7.18 -16.15 1.41
CA ALA A 104 -8.40 -15.71 2.03
C ALA A 104 -9.09 -14.85 0.97
N ALA A 105 -10.07 -15.46 0.29
CA ALA A 105 -10.90 -14.78 -0.69
C ALA A 105 -11.29 -13.42 -0.09
N CYS A 106 -11.14 -12.36 -0.88
CA CYS A 106 -11.84 -11.13 -0.57
C CYS A 106 -13.32 -11.52 -0.44
N ASP A 107 -13.83 -11.54 0.79
CA ASP A 107 -15.13 -12.13 1.15
C ASP A 107 -16.29 -11.52 0.32
N ASN A 108 -16.05 -10.39 -0.36
CA ASN A 108 -17.00 -9.71 -1.25
C ASN A 108 -16.39 -9.14 -2.55
N GLY A 109 -15.27 -9.69 -3.05
CA GLY A 109 -14.62 -9.19 -4.26
C GLY A 109 -14.30 -10.29 -5.26
N SER A 110 -15.23 -10.64 -6.14
CA SER A 110 -14.89 -11.42 -7.33
C SER A 110 -13.80 -10.66 -8.11
N VAL A 111 -12.72 -11.37 -8.48
CA VAL A 111 -11.69 -10.87 -9.38
C VAL A 111 -12.35 -10.58 -10.74
N ALA A 112 -12.85 -9.37 -10.92
CA ALA A 112 -13.36 -8.88 -12.19
C ALA A 112 -12.25 -8.08 -12.88
N ASN A 113 -11.25 -8.80 -13.38
CA ASN A 113 -10.38 -8.26 -14.42
C ASN A 113 -10.58 -9.16 -15.65
N GLY A 114 -11.37 -8.67 -16.61
CA GLY A 114 -11.25 -9.06 -18.01
C GLY A 114 -10.08 -8.33 -18.65
#